data_AF-A0AAD9G417-F1
#
_entry.id   AF-A0AAD9G417-F1
#
_cell.length_a   1.000
_cell.length_b   1.000
_cell.length_c   1.000
_cell.angle_alpha   90.00
_cell.angle_beta   90.00
_cell.angle_gamma   90.00
#
_symmetry.space_group_name_H-M   'P 1'
#
loop_
_entity.id
_entity.type
_entity.pdbx_description
1 polymer ?
#
loop_
_entity_poly.entity_id
_entity_poly.type
_entity_poly.pdbx_seq_one_letter_code
_entity_poly.pdbx_strand_id
1 'polypeptide(L)'
;MEQMKRLTIVVELVAQPSVLFLDEPTSGLDAASAKLIMDGVRKVANTGRTVTCTIHQPSAEVFQVFDRLLLLKRGGTVVFAGELGENLRKMIDYFEAIDGVDNMPEAYNPATWMLEVIGAGVNSTIGDEVDFAGIFRSSPHFELLQSKLEEASRPSPIMRSLSFTDKRAATELTQMRFLVKRFANMYWRTASFNLTQFVLALGFGLLGGATYLGTEFNTYAGGGNGYGVFGAGISRDHVLQQHDTGGS
;
A
#
# COMPACT_ATOMS: atom_id res chain seq x y z
N MET A 1 14.28 4.43 -0.47
CA MET A 1 13.10 3.58 -0.82
C MET A 1 13.12 2.28 -0.03
N GLU A 2 14.17 1.45 -0.15
CA GLU A 2 14.36 0.18 0.58
C GLU A 2 14.12 0.29 2.10
N GLN A 3 14.76 1.25 2.78
CA GLN A 3 14.60 1.46 4.22
C GLN A 3 13.16 1.81 4.62
N MET A 4 12.44 2.57 3.79
CA MET A 4 11.05 2.93 4.05
C MET A 4 10.11 1.71 3.92
N LYS A 5 10.36 0.84 2.94
CA LYS A 5 9.61 -0.41 2.77
C LYS A 5 9.83 -1.36 3.95
N ARG A 6 11.09 -1.56 4.36
CA ARG A 6 11.40 -2.36 5.55
C ARG A 6 10.74 -1.82 6.80
N LEU A 7 10.79 -0.50 7.01
CA LEU A 7 10.15 0.14 8.16
C LEU A 7 8.64 -0.10 8.15
N THR A 8 7.99 0.03 7.00
CA THR A 8 6.53 -0.17 6.88
C THR A 8 6.14 -1.60 7.24
N ILE A 9 6.84 -2.61 6.71
CA ILE A 9 6.60 -4.02 7.07
C ILE A 9 6.81 -4.23 8.58
N VAL A 10 7.89 -3.69 9.15
CA VAL A 10 8.16 -3.81 10.59
C VAL A 10 7.06 -3.18 11.44
N VAL A 11 6.54 -2.01 11.05
CA VAL A 11 5.45 -1.33 11.77
C VAL A 11 4.19 -2.21 11.80
N GLU A 12 3.84 -2.85 10.70
CA GLU A 12 2.71 -3.78 10.65
C GLU A 12 2.95 -5.05 11.49
N LEU A 13 4.20 -5.54 11.54
CA LEU A 13 4.56 -6.71 12.36
C LEU A 13 4.50 -6.45 13.86
N VAL A 14 4.66 -5.20 14.32
CA VAL A 14 4.54 -4.84 15.74
C VAL A 14 3.14 -5.15 16.28
N ALA A 15 2.11 -5.10 15.43
CA ALA A 15 0.75 -5.49 15.80
C ALA A 15 0.56 -7.01 15.95
N GLN A 16 1.61 -7.81 15.70
CA GLN A 16 1.62 -9.27 15.74
C GLN A 16 0.43 -9.93 15.00
N PRO A 17 0.13 -9.53 13.75
CA PRO A 17 -1.00 -10.09 13.02
C PRO A 17 -0.80 -11.58 12.74
N SER A 18 -1.90 -12.34 12.71
CA SER A 18 -1.91 -13.75 12.28
C SER A 18 -1.83 -13.89 10.75
N VAL A 19 -2.35 -12.89 10.02
CA VAL A 19 -2.36 -12.84 8.56
C VAL A 19 -1.82 -11.48 8.11
N LEU A 20 -0.85 -11.49 7.19
CA LEU A 20 -0.20 -10.31 6.64
C LEU A 20 -0.43 -10.23 5.13
N PHE A 21 -0.94 -9.11 4.65
CA PHE A 21 -1.10 -8.81 3.23
C PHE A 21 -0.05 -7.76 2.82
N LEU A 22 0.73 -8.05 1.78
CA LEU A 22 1.74 -7.13 1.25
C LEU A 22 1.47 -6.85 -0.23
N ASP A 23 1.31 -5.59 -0.59
CA ASP A 23 1.15 -5.19 -1.98
C ASP A 23 2.50 -4.79 -2.59
N GLU A 24 2.95 -5.53 -3.59
CA GLU A 24 4.20 -5.33 -4.33
C GLU A 24 5.43 -4.96 -3.46
N PRO A 25 5.81 -5.80 -2.46
CA PRO A 25 6.87 -5.46 -1.50
C PRO A 25 8.23 -5.22 -2.16
N THR A 26 8.47 -5.80 -3.35
CA THR A 26 9.74 -5.72 -4.08
C THR A 26 9.79 -4.63 -5.15
N SER A 27 8.69 -3.92 -5.43
CA SER A 27 8.63 -2.91 -6.51
C SER A 27 9.66 -1.77 -6.33
N GLY A 28 10.40 -1.42 -7.36
CA GLY A 28 11.43 -0.37 -7.31
C GLY A 28 12.67 -0.71 -6.48
N LEU A 29 12.93 -2.00 -6.23
CA LEU A 29 14.18 -2.49 -5.63
C LEU A 29 14.98 -3.31 -6.65
N ASP A 30 16.29 -3.31 -6.49
CA ASP A 30 17.16 -4.27 -7.18
C ASP A 30 16.98 -5.69 -6.62
N ALA A 31 17.45 -6.69 -7.36
CA ALA A 31 17.26 -8.10 -7.03
C ALA A 31 17.79 -8.47 -5.64
N ALA A 32 18.97 -7.96 -5.25
CA ALA A 32 19.58 -8.29 -3.97
C ALA A 32 18.79 -7.68 -2.79
N SER A 33 18.39 -6.41 -2.90
CA SER A 33 17.55 -5.76 -1.88
C SER A 33 16.17 -6.40 -1.76
N ALA A 34 15.56 -6.76 -2.89
CA ALA A 34 14.29 -7.48 -2.93
C ALA A 34 14.41 -8.83 -2.21
N LYS A 35 15.46 -9.61 -2.49
CA LYS A 35 15.75 -10.88 -1.82
C LYS A 35 15.89 -10.71 -0.31
N LEU A 36 16.65 -9.71 0.15
CA LEU A 36 16.83 -9.44 1.58
C LEU A 36 15.50 -9.08 2.28
N ILE A 37 14.60 -8.34 1.61
CA ILE A 37 13.26 -8.08 2.16
C ILE A 37 12.45 -9.37 2.23
N MET A 38 12.44 -10.15 1.16
CA MET A 38 11.64 -11.39 1.09
C MET A 38 12.15 -12.46 2.06
N ASP A 39 13.44 -12.52 2.36
CA ASP A 39 13.98 -13.38 3.41
C ASP A 39 13.50 -12.95 4.81
N GLY A 40 13.36 -11.64 5.04
CA GLY A 40 12.72 -11.11 6.24
C GLY A 40 11.25 -11.52 6.34
N VAL A 41 10.50 -11.38 5.26
CA VAL A 41 9.10 -11.82 5.17
C VAL A 41 8.99 -13.33 5.38
N ARG A 42 9.93 -14.12 4.85
CA ARG A 42 9.98 -15.57 5.06
C ARG A 42 10.19 -15.93 6.52
N LYS A 43 11.07 -15.22 7.23
CA LYS A 43 11.27 -15.40 8.67
C LYS A 43 9.97 -15.15 9.44
N VAL A 44 9.20 -14.13 9.05
CA VAL A 44 7.87 -13.87 9.62
C VAL A 44 6.92 -15.03 9.36
N ALA A 45 6.82 -15.50 8.11
CA ALA A 45 5.95 -16.63 7.77
C ALA A 45 6.30 -17.89 8.59
N ASN A 46 7.60 -18.18 8.73
CA ASN A 46 8.11 -19.30 9.53
C ASN A 46 7.74 -19.24 11.03
N THR A 47 7.29 -18.09 11.54
CA THR A 47 6.77 -17.98 12.92
C THR A 47 5.32 -18.47 13.08
N GLY A 48 4.75 -19.10 12.05
CA GLY A 48 3.36 -19.58 12.04
C GLY A 48 2.35 -18.54 11.57
N ARG A 49 2.80 -17.53 10.81
CA ARG A 49 1.95 -16.47 10.26
C ARG A 49 1.65 -16.74 8.80
N THR A 50 0.42 -16.46 8.38
CA THR A 50 0.05 -16.49 6.97
C THR A 50 0.47 -15.18 6.30
N VAL A 51 1.25 -15.26 5.23
CA VAL A 51 1.61 -14.07 4.44
C VAL A 51 1.10 -14.25 3.01
N THR A 52 0.44 -13.23 2.49
CA THR A 52 -0.02 -13.16 1.10
C THR A 52 0.53 -11.89 0.48
N CYS A 53 1.16 -12.00 -0.69
CA CYS A 53 1.63 -10.82 -1.39
C CYS A 53 1.47 -10.89 -2.90
N THR A 54 1.36 -9.73 -3.53
CA THR A 54 1.36 -9.55 -4.98
C THR A 54 2.80 -9.25 -5.45
N ILE A 55 3.24 -9.86 -6.55
CA ILE A 55 4.52 -9.53 -7.19
C ILE A 55 4.33 -9.57 -8.71
N HIS A 56 4.75 -8.49 -9.38
CA HIS A 56 4.56 -8.33 -10.82
C HIS A 56 5.53 -9.18 -11.68
N GLN A 57 6.76 -9.44 -11.22
CA GLN A 57 7.77 -10.27 -11.92
C GLN A 57 8.96 -10.50 -10.96
N PRO A 58 8.98 -11.57 -10.16
CA PRO A 58 10.11 -11.83 -9.26
C PRO A 58 11.33 -12.34 -10.01
N SER A 59 12.52 -12.04 -9.48
CA SER A 59 13.73 -12.78 -9.84
C SER A 59 13.61 -14.24 -9.37
N ALA A 60 14.36 -15.16 -10.00
CA ALA A 60 14.37 -16.57 -9.63
C ALA A 60 14.65 -16.78 -8.12
N GLU A 61 15.61 -16.05 -7.56
CA GLU A 61 15.98 -16.12 -6.13
C GLU A 61 14.85 -15.67 -5.19
N VAL A 62 14.06 -14.67 -5.60
CA VAL A 62 12.89 -14.22 -4.84
C VAL A 62 11.76 -15.22 -4.98
N PHE A 63 11.56 -15.75 -6.19
CA PHE A 63 10.45 -16.66 -6.47
C PHE A 63 10.55 -17.98 -5.71
N GLN A 64 11.78 -18.47 -5.50
CA GLN A 64 12.05 -19.66 -4.66
C GLN A 64 11.67 -19.51 -3.18
N VAL A 65 11.42 -18.28 -2.69
CA VAL A 65 11.03 -18.04 -1.30
C VAL A 65 9.55 -18.42 -1.04
N PHE A 66 8.75 -18.54 -2.09
CA PHE A 66 7.32 -18.80 -1.99
C PHE A 66 7.01 -20.28 -1.83
N ASP A 67 6.07 -20.59 -0.93
CA ASP A 67 5.56 -21.96 -0.77
C ASP A 67 4.45 -22.28 -1.77
N ARG A 68 3.64 -21.28 -2.12
CA ARG A 68 2.44 -21.41 -2.97
C ARG A 68 2.31 -20.23 -3.92
N LEU A 69 1.70 -20.48 -5.07
CA LEU A 69 1.40 -19.48 -6.09
C LEU A 69 -0.10 -19.50 -6.40
N LEU A 70 -0.66 -18.31 -6.55
CA LEU A 70 -1.94 -18.05 -7.20
C LEU A 70 -1.63 -17.21 -8.44
N LEU A 71 -1.74 -17.80 -9.63
CA LEU A 71 -1.47 -17.14 -10.89
C LEU A 71 -2.79 -16.77 -11.56
N LEU A 72 -2.88 -15.50 -11.95
CA LEU A 72 -4.06 -14.92 -12.58
C LEU A 72 -3.71 -14.46 -14.00
N LYS A 73 -4.62 -14.68 -14.94
CA LYS A 73 -4.56 -14.08 -16.28
C LYS A 73 -5.41 -12.80 -16.31
N ARG A 74 -5.17 -11.96 -17.32
CA ARG A 74 -6.03 -10.81 -17.65
C ARG A 74 -7.50 -11.23 -17.65
N GLY A 75 -8.36 -10.45 -16.99
CA GLY A 75 -9.76 -10.79 -16.74
C GLY A 75 -10.00 -11.43 -15.38
N GLY A 76 -8.95 -11.63 -14.56
CA GLY A 76 -9.09 -12.11 -13.19
C GLY A 76 -9.37 -13.61 -13.08
N THR A 77 -9.08 -14.38 -14.14
CA THR A 77 -9.25 -15.83 -14.15
C THR A 77 -8.02 -16.52 -13.58
N VAL A 78 -8.25 -17.55 -12.77
CA VAL A 78 -7.18 -18.38 -12.21
C VAL A 78 -6.71 -19.37 -13.27
N VAL A 79 -5.40 -19.39 -13.51
CA VAL A 79 -4.75 -20.32 -14.45
C VAL A 79 -3.87 -21.35 -13.74
N PHE A 80 -3.46 -21.06 -12.51
CA PHE A 80 -2.79 -22.00 -11.63
C PHE A 80 -2.96 -21.56 -10.18
N ALA A 81 -3.24 -22.51 -9.28
CA ALA A 81 -3.20 -22.27 -7.85
C ALA A 81 -2.72 -23.52 -7.13
N GLY A 82 -1.58 -23.43 -6.44
CA GLY A 82 -0.97 -24.61 -5.86
C GLY A 82 0.35 -24.35 -5.16
N GLU A 83 0.93 -25.45 -4.67
CA GLU A 83 2.29 -25.46 -4.13
C GLU A 83 3.31 -25.41 -5.26
N LEU A 84 4.34 -24.60 -5.10
CA LEU A 84 5.41 -24.52 -6.09
C LEU A 84 6.34 -25.75 -6.04
N GLY A 85 6.44 -26.39 -4.87
CA GLY A 85 7.32 -27.54 -4.65
C GLY A 85 8.79 -27.15 -4.57
N GLU A 86 9.66 -28.15 -4.34
CA GLU A 86 11.11 -27.92 -4.34
C GLU A 86 11.56 -27.44 -5.72
N ASN A 87 12.39 -26.40 -5.74
CA ASN A 87 12.89 -25.78 -6.97
C ASN A 87 11.79 -25.44 -8.00
N LEU A 88 10.56 -25.15 -7.51
CA LEU A 88 9.42 -24.75 -8.35
C LEU A 88 8.91 -25.86 -9.29
N ARG A 89 9.33 -27.11 -9.05
CA ARG A 89 9.13 -28.23 -9.98
C ARG A 89 7.66 -28.58 -10.21
N LYS A 90 6.80 -28.50 -9.19
CA LYS A 90 5.36 -28.81 -9.33
C LYS A 90 4.66 -27.88 -10.32
N MET A 91 5.07 -26.60 -10.33
CA MET A 91 4.51 -25.60 -11.22
C MET A 91 5.07 -25.75 -12.64
N ILE A 92 6.36 -26.04 -12.79
CA ILE A 92 6.98 -26.32 -14.08
C ILE A 92 6.34 -27.56 -14.73
N ASP A 93 6.30 -28.68 -14.01
CA ASP A 93 5.72 -29.95 -14.50
C ASP A 93 4.25 -29.79 -14.91
N TYR A 94 3.49 -28.94 -14.20
CA TYR A 94 2.10 -28.64 -14.57
C TYR A 94 1.99 -27.94 -15.93
N PHE A 95 2.80 -26.90 -16.16
CA PHE A 95 2.75 -26.16 -17.43
C PHE A 95 3.35 -26.97 -18.59
N GLU A 96 4.42 -27.74 -18.36
CA GLU A 96 5.01 -28.63 -19.37
C GLU A 96 4.09 -29.79 -19.78
N ALA A 97 3.13 -30.17 -18.92
CA ALA A 97 2.13 -31.19 -19.24
C ALA A 97 0.98 -30.67 -20.13
N ILE A 98 0.92 -29.36 -20.39
CA ILE A 98 -0.13 -28.77 -21.22
C ILE A 98 0.29 -28.82 -22.69
N ASP A 99 -0.59 -29.37 -23.53
CA ASP A 99 -0.38 -29.41 -24.98
C ASP A 99 -0.16 -28.01 -25.56
N GLY A 100 0.95 -27.82 -26.29
CA GLY A 100 1.31 -26.55 -26.90
C GLY A 100 2.21 -25.65 -26.05
N VAL A 101 2.58 -26.06 -24.83
CA VAL A 101 3.60 -25.37 -24.02
C VAL A 101 4.97 -26.00 -24.27
N ASP A 102 5.94 -25.19 -24.67
CA ASP A 102 7.33 -25.62 -24.79
C ASP A 102 7.98 -25.79 -23.42
N ASN A 103 8.85 -26.81 -23.30
CA ASN A 103 9.64 -27.04 -22.10
C ASN A 103 10.45 -25.81 -21.71
N MET A 104 10.62 -25.60 -20.41
CA MET A 104 11.36 -24.44 -19.93
C MET A 104 12.84 -24.54 -20.33
N PRO A 105 13.44 -23.49 -20.94
CA PRO A 105 14.85 -23.50 -21.30
C PRO A 105 15.76 -23.64 -20.06
N GLU A 106 16.92 -24.29 -20.23
CA GLU A 106 17.91 -24.38 -19.16
C GLU A 106 18.36 -22.99 -18.68
N ALA A 107 18.48 -22.84 -17.36
CA ALA A 107 18.88 -21.59 -16.69
C ALA A 107 17.97 -20.37 -16.95
N TYR A 108 16.72 -20.58 -17.36
CA TYR A 108 15.74 -19.51 -17.49
C TYR A 108 15.00 -19.23 -16.17
N ASN A 109 14.50 -18.01 -16.00
CA ASN A 109 13.72 -17.65 -14.80
C ASN A 109 12.30 -18.26 -14.90
N PRO A 110 11.91 -19.20 -14.02
CA PRO A 110 10.59 -19.84 -14.09
C PRO A 110 9.43 -18.85 -13.94
N ALA A 111 9.63 -17.78 -13.18
CA ALA A 111 8.61 -16.74 -13.02
C ALA A 111 8.37 -15.96 -14.32
N THR A 112 9.44 -15.73 -15.11
CA THR A 112 9.32 -15.07 -16.41
C THR A 112 8.66 -16.01 -17.41
N TRP A 113 9.13 -17.26 -17.47
CA TRP A 113 8.59 -18.27 -18.39
C TRP A 113 7.11 -18.53 -18.17
N MET A 114 6.65 -18.73 -16.93
CA MET A 114 5.22 -18.97 -16.68
C MET A 114 4.34 -17.80 -17.13
N LEU A 115 4.84 -16.55 -17.03
CA LEU A 115 4.11 -15.36 -17.47
C LEU A 115 4.06 -15.27 -19.00
N GLU A 116 5.14 -15.67 -19.67
CA GLU A 116 5.18 -15.77 -21.14
C GLU A 116 4.23 -16.85 -21.65
N VAL A 117 4.20 -18.03 -21.00
CA VAL A 117 3.30 -19.13 -21.35
C VAL A 117 1.84 -18.69 -21.33
N ILE A 118 1.42 -17.95 -20.30
CA ILE A 118 0.00 -17.54 -20.15
C ILE A 118 -0.39 -16.29 -20.95
N GLY A 119 0.50 -15.73 -21.77
CA GLY A 119 0.19 -14.54 -22.58
C GLY A 119 0.47 -13.19 -21.93
N ALA A 120 1.15 -13.15 -20.78
CA ALA A 120 1.51 -11.90 -20.11
C ALA A 120 2.86 -11.32 -20.57
N GLY A 121 3.59 -12.03 -21.44
CA GLY A 121 4.84 -11.58 -22.05
C GLY A 121 4.65 -10.80 -23.36
N VAL A 122 5.72 -10.14 -23.82
CA VAL A 122 5.70 -9.25 -25.00
C VAL A 122 5.55 -10.02 -26.34
N ASN A 123 5.78 -11.35 -26.35
CA ASN A 123 5.96 -12.13 -27.58
C ASN A 123 5.13 -13.44 -27.68
N SER A 124 4.10 -13.64 -26.86
CA SER A 124 3.43 -14.95 -26.77
C SER A 124 2.10 -14.98 -27.55
N THR A 125 2.05 -15.67 -28.69
CA THR A 125 0.82 -16.02 -29.44
C THR A 125 0.03 -17.15 -28.77
N ILE A 126 0.70 -18.02 -28.00
CA ILE A 126 0.12 -19.21 -27.36
C ILE A 126 -0.88 -18.82 -26.26
N GLY A 127 -0.57 -17.75 -25.52
CA GLY A 127 -1.37 -17.27 -24.40
C GLY A 127 -2.84 -17.02 -24.75
N ASP A 128 -3.13 -16.58 -25.96
CA ASP A 128 -4.49 -16.25 -26.42
C ASP A 128 -5.17 -17.41 -27.16
N GLU A 129 -4.42 -18.39 -27.66
CA GLU A 129 -4.96 -19.57 -28.32
C GLU A 129 -5.38 -20.67 -27.34
N VAL A 130 -4.71 -20.77 -26.20
CA VAL A 130 -4.95 -21.84 -25.20
C VAL A 130 -5.81 -21.33 -24.03
N ASP A 131 -6.89 -22.05 -23.72
CA ASP A 131 -7.73 -21.77 -22.55
C ASP A 131 -7.13 -22.38 -21.27
N PHE A 132 -6.10 -21.73 -20.75
CA PHE A 132 -5.46 -22.13 -19.48
C PHE A 132 -6.42 -22.16 -18.29
N ALA A 133 -7.45 -21.30 -18.29
CA ALA A 133 -8.43 -21.26 -17.19
C ALA A 133 -9.35 -22.49 -17.24
N GLY A 134 -9.77 -22.90 -18.43
CA GLY A 134 -10.51 -24.15 -18.67
C GLY A 134 -9.68 -25.37 -18.27
N ILE A 135 -8.43 -25.43 -18.72
CA ILE A 135 -7.49 -26.53 -18.40
C ILE A 135 -7.25 -26.63 -16.89
N PHE A 136 -7.06 -25.49 -16.21
CA PHE A 136 -6.89 -25.51 -14.76
C PHE A 136 -8.13 -26.07 -14.06
N ARG A 137 -9.34 -25.66 -14.45
CA ARG A 137 -10.60 -26.14 -13.85
C ARG A 137 -10.84 -27.63 -14.05
N SER A 138 -10.39 -28.22 -15.16
CA SER A 138 -10.47 -29.67 -15.40
C SER A 138 -9.29 -30.44 -14.84
N SER A 139 -8.28 -29.75 -14.29
CA SER A 139 -7.06 -30.40 -13.78
C SER A 139 -7.27 -31.06 -12.40
N PRO A 140 -6.52 -32.12 -12.08
CA PRO A 140 -6.48 -32.70 -10.74
C PRO A 140 -6.06 -31.71 -9.65
N HIS A 141 -5.32 -30.65 -10.01
CA HIS A 141 -4.92 -29.61 -9.06
C HIS A 141 -6.10 -28.78 -8.57
N PHE A 142 -7.07 -28.49 -9.44
CA PHE A 142 -8.28 -27.78 -9.06
C PHE A 142 -9.16 -28.63 -8.15
N GLU A 143 -9.29 -29.94 -8.41
CA GLU A 143 -10.00 -30.86 -7.51
C GLU A 143 -9.35 -30.93 -6.12
N LEU A 144 -8.02 -30.98 -6.06
CA LEU A 144 -7.27 -30.94 -4.80
C LEU A 144 -7.45 -29.60 -4.07
N LEU A 145 -7.51 -28.48 -4.81
CA LEU A 145 -7.76 -27.17 -4.22
C LEU A 145 -9.18 -27.07 -3.65
N GLN A 146 -10.17 -27.54 -4.41
CA GLN A 146 -11.58 -27.55 -4.03
C GLN A 146 -11.79 -28.38 -2.76
N SER A 147 -11.21 -29.58 -2.69
CA SER A 147 -11.30 -30.44 -1.49
C SER A 147 -10.65 -29.80 -0.26
N LYS A 148 -9.47 -29.19 -0.40
CA LYS A 148 -8.82 -28.42 0.69
C LYS A 148 -9.67 -27.22 1.13
N LEU A 149 -10.33 -26.54 0.20
CA LEU A 149 -11.20 -25.40 0.52
C LEU A 149 -12.46 -25.85 1.27
N GLU A 150 -13.06 -26.98 0.88
CA GLU A 150 -14.20 -27.56 1.58
C GLU A 150 -13.84 -28.00 3.00
N GLU A 151 -12.66 -28.60 3.18
CA GLU A 151 -12.14 -28.95 4.51
C GLU A 151 -11.93 -27.70 5.37
N ALA A 152 -11.29 -26.66 4.82
CA ALA A 152 -11.05 -25.41 5.52
C ALA A 152 -12.33 -24.60 5.81
N SER A 153 -13.39 -24.79 5.02
CA SER A 153 -14.69 -24.14 5.23
C SER A 153 -15.47 -24.72 6.39
N ARG A 154 -15.10 -25.93 6.87
CA ARG A 154 -15.71 -26.54 8.04
C ARG A 154 -15.03 -25.99 9.30
N PRO A 155 -15.79 -25.43 10.26
CA PRO A 155 -15.21 -24.92 11.49
C PRO A 155 -14.51 -26.07 12.23
N SER A 156 -13.22 -25.89 12.52
CA SER A 156 -12.45 -26.87 13.26
C SER A 156 -13.05 -27.03 14.67
N PRO A 157 -13.31 -28.27 15.14
CA PRO A 157 -13.82 -28.50 16.49
C PRO A 157 -12.80 -28.15 17.58
N ILE A 158 -11.52 -28.00 17.22
CA ILE A 158 -10.39 -27.78 18.14
C ILE A 158 -9.99 -26.30 18.19
N MET A 159 -10.10 -25.58 17.06
CA MET A 159 -9.70 -24.17 16.99
C MET A 159 -10.89 -23.23 17.24
N ARG A 160 -10.71 -22.30 18.18
CA ARG A 160 -11.68 -21.23 18.45
C ARG A 160 -11.83 -20.33 17.20
N SER A 161 -13.05 -19.99 16.84
CA SER A 161 -13.34 -19.03 15.77
C SER A 161 -12.66 -17.68 16.04
N LEU A 162 -12.05 -17.06 15.02
CA LEU A 162 -11.57 -15.68 15.14
C LEU A 162 -12.78 -14.75 15.32
N SER A 163 -13.03 -14.32 16.56
CA SER A 163 -13.99 -13.28 16.89
C SER A 163 -13.25 -12.02 17.30
N PHE A 164 -13.41 -10.95 16.54
CA PHE A 164 -12.88 -9.64 16.90
C PHE A 164 -13.96 -8.87 17.66
N THR A 165 -13.78 -8.74 18.98
CA THR A 165 -14.72 -8.02 19.85
C THR A 165 -14.74 -6.53 19.52
N ASP A 166 -13.57 -5.96 19.23
CA ASP A 166 -13.38 -4.54 18.96
C ASP A 166 -12.87 -4.31 17.54
N LYS A 167 -13.47 -3.34 16.86
CA LYS A 167 -13.02 -2.90 15.53
C LYS A 167 -11.63 -2.23 15.57
N ARG A 168 -11.21 -1.74 16.74
CA ARG A 168 -9.98 -0.94 16.91
C ARG A 168 -9.20 -1.43 18.13
N ALA A 169 -7.87 -1.42 18.01
CA ALA A 169 -6.98 -1.82 19.11
C ALA A 169 -6.92 -0.82 20.29
N ALA A 170 -7.40 0.41 20.10
CA ALA A 170 -7.36 1.46 21.12
C ALA A 170 -8.58 2.38 21.03
N THR A 171 -8.90 3.04 22.16
CA THR A 171 -9.98 4.02 22.27
C THR A 171 -9.70 5.29 21.48
N GLU A 172 -10.76 6.00 21.09
CA GLU A 172 -10.66 7.20 20.25
C GLU A 172 -9.80 8.31 20.89
N LEU A 173 -9.93 8.50 22.21
CA LEU A 173 -9.14 9.49 22.94
C LEU A 173 -7.64 9.16 22.94
N THR A 174 -7.30 7.87 23.06
CA THR A 174 -5.92 7.40 23.00
C THR A 174 -5.35 7.68 21.62
N GLN A 175 -6.09 7.31 20.56
CA GLN A 175 -5.69 7.59 19.18
C GLN A 175 -5.49 9.09 18.93
N MET A 176 -6.43 9.93 19.37
CA MET A 176 -6.34 11.39 19.24
C MET A 176 -5.08 11.95 19.94
N ARG A 177 -4.81 11.53 21.18
CA ARG A 177 -3.61 11.96 21.92
C ARG A 177 -2.32 11.60 21.18
N PHE A 178 -2.22 10.39 20.64
CA PHE A 178 -1.05 9.97 19.87
C PHE A 178 -0.92 10.72 18.55
N LEU A 179 -2.02 10.99 17.85
CA LEU A 179 -2.02 11.77 16.61
C LEU A 179 -1.57 13.21 16.86
N VAL A 180 -2.10 13.87 17.90
CA VAL A 180 -1.68 15.23 18.28
C VAL A 180 -0.21 15.27 18.65
N LYS A 181 0.25 14.32 19.48
CA LYS A 181 1.68 14.24 19.86
C LYS A 181 2.58 14.01 18.64
N ARG A 182 2.19 13.11 17.72
CA ARG A 182 2.94 12.86 16.49
C ARG A 182 2.98 14.11 15.61
N PHE A 183 1.86 14.80 15.44
CA PHE A 183 1.78 16.02 14.65
C PHE A 183 2.64 17.13 15.26
N ALA A 184 2.55 17.34 16.58
CA ALA A 184 3.39 18.31 17.29
C ALA A 184 4.89 18.00 17.15
N ASN A 185 5.29 16.73 17.30
CA ASN A 185 6.68 16.31 17.10
C ASN A 185 7.16 16.52 15.66
N MET A 186 6.31 16.21 14.68
CA MET A 186 6.62 16.43 13.25
C MET A 186 6.76 17.93 12.97
N TYR A 187 5.80 18.73 13.43
CA TYR A 187 5.78 20.18 13.30
C TYR A 187 7.02 20.83 13.93
N TRP A 188 7.42 20.39 15.13
CA TRP A 188 8.60 20.91 15.80
C TRP A 188 9.91 20.54 15.08
N ARG A 189 9.97 19.34 14.48
CA ARG A 189 11.15 18.91 13.71
C ARG A 189 11.26 19.62 12.36
N THR A 190 10.16 20.10 11.79
CA THR A 190 10.15 20.93 10.57
C THR A 190 10.22 22.43 10.91
N ALA A 191 11.19 22.81 11.75
CA ALA A 191 11.34 24.17 12.26
C ALA A 191 11.56 25.21 11.16
N SER A 192 12.13 24.83 10.00
CA SER A 192 12.42 25.75 8.89
C SER A 192 11.16 26.42 8.31
N PHE A 193 10.09 25.65 8.10
CA PHE A 193 8.82 26.20 7.59
C PHE A 193 8.16 27.12 8.61
N ASN A 194 8.16 26.70 9.88
CA ASN A 194 7.53 27.46 10.96
C ASN A 194 8.29 28.74 11.31
N LEU A 195 9.62 28.71 11.21
CA LEU A 195 10.46 29.89 11.37
C LEU A 195 10.19 30.90 10.27
N THR A 196 10.07 30.46 9.01
CA THR A 196 9.70 31.36 7.90
C THR A 196 8.34 32.01 8.13
N GLN A 197 7.34 31.24 8.56
CA GLN A 197 6.03 31.77 8.93
C GLN A 197 6.11 32.77 10.09
N PHE A 198 6.90 32.46 11.12
CA PHE A 198 7.08 33.34 12.28
C PHE A 198 7.77 34.65 11.87
N VAL A 199 8.82 34.60 11.06
CA VAL A 199 9.53 35.79 10.55
C VAL A 199 8.62 36.62 9.66
N LEU A 200 7.85 36.00 8.76
CA LEU A 200 6.88 36.71 7.92
C LEU A 200 5.78 37.36 8.76
N ALA A 201 5.21 36.65 9.72
CA ALA A 201 4.18 37.18 10.62
C ALA A 201 4.72 38.35 11.45
N LEU A 202 5.95 38.24 11.95
CA LEU A 202 6.60 39.31 12.71
C LEU A 202 6.93 40.51 11.79
N GLY A 203 7.34 40.25 10.55
CA GLY A 203 7.55 41.28 9.52
C GLY A 203 6.27 42.04 9.16
N PHE A 204 5.18 41.33 8.87
CA PHE A 204 3.87 41.93 8.62
C PHE A 204 3.33 42.67 9.85
N GLY A 205 3.52 42.11 11.05
CA GLY A 205 3.13 42.74 12.30
C GLY A 205 3.90 44.04 12.59
N LEU A 206 5.21 44.06 12.34
CA LEU A 206 6.02 45.29 12.49
C LEU A 206 5.68 46.33 11.42
N LEU A 207 5.48 45.93 10.16
CA LEU A 207 5.05 46.83 9.09
C LEU A 207 3.68 47.44 9.40
N GLY A 208 2.72 46.60 9.80
CA GLY A 208 1.38 47.05 10.20
C GLY A 208 1.39 47.87 11.49
N GLY A 209 2.30 47.62 12.43
CA GLY A 209 2.46 48.43 13.64
C GLY A 209 3.11 49.80 13.34
N ALA A 210 4.08 49.82 12.42
CA ALA A 210 4.78 51.04 12.03
C ALA A 210 3.86 52.06 11.35
N THR A 211 2.81 51.62 10.63
CA THR A 211 1.82 52.54 10.04
C THR A 211 1.03 53.32 11.10
N TYR A 212 1.03 52.89 12.36
CA TYR A 212 0.37 53.56 13.47
C TYR A 212 1.32 54.35 14.38
N LEU A 213 2.64 54.31 14.14
CA LEU A 213 3.61 55.13 14.86
C LEU A 213 3.52 56.58 14.35
N GLY A 214 2.77 57.41 15.08
CA GLY A 214 2.57 58.83 14.76
C GLY A 214 1.13 59.23 14.41
N THR A 215 0.16 58.30 14.48
CA THR A 215 -1.26 58.65 14.33
C THR A 215 -1.81 59.22 15.63
N GLU A 216 -2.16 60.51 15.64
CA GLU A 216 -2.89 61.12 16.76
C GLU A 216 -4.35 60.66 16.75
N PHE A 217 -4.74 59.85 17.74
CA PHE A 217 -6.10 59.31 17.88
C PHE A 217 -7.15 60.36 18.32
N ASN A 218 -6.79 61.64 18.37
CA ASN A 218 -7.66 62.72 18.81
C ASN A 218 -8.49 63.35 17.68
N THR A 219 -8.27 62.94 16.41
CA THR A 219 -9.01 63.44 15.24
C THR A 219 -9.84 62.32 14.60
N TYR A 220 -11.09 62.59 14.20
CA TYR A 220 -12.00 61.62 13.56
C TYR A 220 -11.39 60.89 12.34
N ALA A 221 -10.45 61.54 11.63
CA ALA A 221 -9.67 60.94 10.53
C ALA A 221 -8.63 59.90 11.00
N GLY A 222 -8.02 60.07 12.18
CA GLY A 222 -7.08 59.10 12.78
C GLY A 222 -7.79 57.85 13.29
N GLY A 223 -9.00 58.00 13.83
CA GLY A 223 -9.89 56.88 14.18
C GLY A 223 -10.27 56.06 12.94
N GLY A 224 -10.66 56.71 11.84
CA GLY A 224 -11.02 56.04 10.58
C GLY A 224 -9.91 55.19 9.94
N ASN A 225 -8.66 55.65 10.01
CA ASN A 225 -7.49 54.89 9.54
C ASN A 225 -7.17 53.66 10.44
N GLY A 226 -7.52 53.69 11.72
CA GLY A 226 -7.48 52.54 12.62
C GLY A 226 -8.47 51.45 12.23
N TYR A 227 -9.73 51.82 11.99
CA TYR A 227 -10.78 50.88 11.62
C TYR A 227 -10.68 50.37 10.17
N GLY A 228 -10.06 51.13 9.25
CA GLY A 228 -9.91 50.73 7.85
C GLY A 228 -9.00 49.50 7.63
N VAL A 229 -7.92 49.35 8.41
CA VAL A 229 -6.99 48.21 8.29
C VAL A 229 -7.56 46.96 8.96
N PHE A 230 -8.24 47.09 10.11
CA PHE A 230 -8.97 45.97 10.74
C PHE A 230 -10.23 45.57 9.94
N GLY A 231 -10.94 46.54 9.36
CA GLY A 231 -12.14 46.32 8.54
C GLY A 231 -11.84 45.72 7.16
N ALA A 232 -10.71 46.05 6.54
CA ALA A 232 -10.29 45.43 5.27
C ALA A 232 -9.94 43.94 5.42
N GLY A 233 -9.53 43.50 6.62
CA GLY A 233 -9.33 42.09 6.95
C GLY A 233 -10.61 41.30 7.18
N ILE A 234 -11.67 41.94 7.70
CA ILE A 234 -12.95 41.27 8.03
C ILE A 234 -13.97 41.37 6.88
N SER A 235 -13.91 42.40 6.03
CA SER A 235 -14.89 42.59 4.95
C SER A 235 -14.65 41.66 3.74
N ARG A 236 -13.48 41.01 3.65
CA ARG A 236 -13.20 40.06 2.57
C ARG A 236 -13.86 38.68 2.78
N ASP A 237 -14.31 38.37 3.99
CA ASP A 237 -15.00 37.11 4.29
C ASP A 237 -16.54 37.20 4.16
N HIS A 238 -17.12 38.41 4.14
CA HIS A 238 -18.58 38.55 3.93
C HIS A 238 -19.00 38.79 2.47
N VAL A 239 -18.08 39.14 1.57
CA VAL A 239 -18.41 39.32 0.13
C VAL A 239 -18.37 37.99 -0.65
N LEU A 240 -17.71 36.95 -0.14
CA LEU A 240 -17.68 35.63 -0.79
C LEU A 240 -18.88 34.73 -0.44
N GLN A 241 -19.78 35.15 0.44
CA GLN A 241 -20.99 34.39 0.78
C GLN A 241 -22.28 34.90 0.10
N GLN A 242 -22.23 35.97 -0.70
CA GLN A 242 -23.41 36.46 -1.45
C GLN A 242 -23.37 36.19 -2.96
N HIS A 243 -22.34 35.53 -3.49
CA HIS A 243 -22.26 35.25 -4.93
C HIS A 243 -22.71 33.85 -5.37
N ASP A 244 -23.22 33.01 -4.46
CA ASP A 244 -23.64 31.63 -4.77
C ASP A 244 -25.12 31.31 -4.45
N THR A 245 -25.97 32.32 -4.29
CA THR A 245 -27.43 32.11 -4.28
C THR A 245 -28.13 33.18 -5.14
N GLY A 246 -28.29 32.91 -6.43
CA GLY A 246 -29.07 33.77 -7.31
C GLY A 246 -28.73 33.70 -8.80
N GLY A 247 -28.45 32.53 -9.34
CA GLY A 247 -28.45 32.28 -10.79
C GLY A 247 -29.71 31.51 -11.16
N SER A 248 -30.65 32.21 -11.78
CA SER A 248 -31.79 31.64 -12.50
C SER A 248 -31.32 30.97 -13.80
#